data_AF-A0A7D5R6C8-F1
#
_entry.id   AF-A0A7D5R6C8-F1
#
_cell.length_a   1.000
_cell.length_b   1.000
_cell.length_c   1.000
_cell.angle_alpha   90.00
_cell.angle_beta   90.00
_cell.angle_gamma   90.00
#
_symmetry.space_group_name_H-M   'P 1'
#
loop_
_entity.id
_entity.type
_entity.pdbx_description
1 polymer ?
#
loop_
_entity_poly.entity_id
_entity_poly.type
_entity_poly.pdbx_seq_one_letter_code
_entity_poly.pdbx_strand_id
1 'polypeptide(L)'
;MLKYLKILRYFMETSQTLLDVREGLGFAQGLPPKLVYTVKDDAIPIAGSERTAYRRLNSLSYLGLANFRGGKFEINRAVRQPYYIFEKLVPSLLALKQARRFGRSYSDSDINFIMKNFPEKSTITLDYKAWELTKFQTPSDLYIYVDDPERFVSFLRQNKFREGKNGHIVILPKIGNFENLIERTYLDCIAKGGRSTLDAIAIELINGDKLTIKGDFPIDYVLKVQEDLPRDMMAVETAS
;
A
#
# COMPACT_ATOMS: atom_id res chain seq x y z
N MET A 1 4.56 -4.79 30.61
CA MET A 1 5.83 -5.44 30.17
C MET A 1 5.73 -6.04 28.76
N LEU A 2 4.75 -6.90 28.46
CA LEU A 2 4.55 -7.53 27.13
C LEU A 2 4.27 -6.54 25.96
N LYS A 3 3.57 -5.42 26.19
CA LYS A 3 3.29 -4.40 25.15
C LYS A 3 4.58 -3.69 24.68
N TYR A 4 5.49 -3.38 25.61
CA TYR A 4 6.77 -2.74 25.32
C TYR A 4 7.73 -3.66 24.55
N LEU A 5 7.77 -4.96 24.87
CA LEU A 5 8.57 -5.94 24.14
C LEU A 5 8.10 -6.13 22.68
N LYS A 6 6.78 -6.08 22.43
CA LYS A 6 6.23 -6.12 21.07
C LYS A 6 6.59 -4.87 20.26
N ILE A 7 6.52 -3.69 20.88
CA ILE A 7 6.88 -2.40 20.24
C ILE A 7 8.37 -2.36 19.91
N LEU A 8 9.24 -2.78 20.85
CA LEU A 8 10.69 -2.83 20.64
C LEU A 8 11.08 -3.82 19.54
N ARG A 9 10.48 -5.02 19.53
CA ARG A 9 10.71 -6.01 18.47
C ARG A 9 10.27 -5.49 17.10
N TYR A 10 9.09 -4.88 17.03
CA TYR A 10 8.56 -4.25 15.82
C TYR A 10 9.48 -3.13 15.31
N PHE A 11 10.00 -2.29 16.21
CA PHE A 11 10.91 -1.20 15.86
C PHE A 11 12.24 -1.72 15.32
N MET A 12 12.81 -2.77 15.94
CA MET A 12 14.04 -3.40 15.45
C MET A 12 13.86 -4.13 14.12
N GLU A 13 12.76 -4.86 13.93
CA GLU A 13 12.45 -5.55 12.67
C GLU A 13 12.22 -4.54 11.52
N THR A 14 11.53 -3.44 11.79
CA THR A 14 11.32 -2.35 10.82
C THR A 14 12.64 -1.67 10.46
N SER A 15 13.46 -1.35 11.47
CA SER A 15 14.76 -0.69 11.27
C SER A 15 15.72 -1.55 10.45
N GLN A 16 15.81 -2.86 10.74
CA GLN A 16 16.64 -3.78 9.97
C GLN A 16 16.15 -3.88 8.52
N THR A 17 14.83 -4.03 8.33
CA THR A 17 14.20 -4.08 7.00
C THR A 17 14.53 -2.82 6.18
N LEU A 18 14.49 -1.64 6.80
CA LEU A 18 14.84 -0.39 6.15
C LEU A 18 16.31 -0.29 5.75
N LEU A 19 17.21 -0.80 6.58
CA LEU A 19 18.64 -0.84 6.26
C LEU A 19 18.91 -1.76 5.06
N ASP A 20 18.26 -2.93 5.04
CA ASP A 20 18.42 -3.94 3.99
C ASP A 20 17.95 -3.43 2.61
N VAL A 21 16.94 -2.55 2.59
CA VAL A 21 16.40 -1.99 1.34
C VAL A 21 16.93 -0.60 1.00
N ARG A 22 17.66 0.07 1.90
CA ARG A 22 18.10 1.48 1.74
C ARG A 22 18.82 1.72 0.42
N GLU A 23 19.80 0.89 0.12
CA GLU A 23 20.57 1.03 -1.11
C GLU A 23 19.72 0.69 -2.36
N GLY A 24 18.75 -0.21 -2.22
CA GLY A 24 17.74 -0.49 -3.25
C GLY A 24 16.84 0.70 -3.53
N LEU A 25 16.40 1.41 -2.49
CA LEU A 25 15.62 2.64 -2.61
C LEU A 25 16.40 3.73 -3.34
N GLY A 26 17.65 3.99 -2.92
CA GLY A 26 18.51 4.97 -3.60
C GLY A 26 18.73 4.64 -5.08
N PHE A 27 18.96 3.36 -5.39
CA PHE A 27 19.03 2.87 -6.77
C PHE A 27 17.74 3.16 -7.56
N ALA A 28 16.57 2.84 -6.99
CA ALA A 28 15.28 3.04 -7.67
C ALA A 28 14.92 4.53 -7.83
N GLN A 29 15.29 5.36 -6.86
CA GLN A 29 15.12 6.81 -6.93
C GLN A 29 16.03 7.45 -8.02
N GLY A 30 17.18 6.85 -8.29
CA GLY A 30 18.06 7.28 -9.39
C GLY A 30 17.54 6.94 -10.79
N LEU A 31 16.57 6.03 -10.93
CA LEU A 31 16.00 5.70 -12.24
C LEU A 31 15.18 6.87 -12.79
N PRO A 32 15.23 7.15 -14.12
CA PRO A 32 14.31 8.09 -14.75
C PRO A 32 12.87 7.57 -14.66
N PRO A 33 11.83 8.42 -14.67
CA PRO A 33 10.44 7.98 -14.58
C PRO A 33 10.04 7.19 -15.86
N LYS A 34 9.75 5.89 -15.70
CA LYS A 34 9.23 5.01 -16.76
C LYS A 34 8.24 4.01 -16.16
N LEU A 35 7.36 3.46 -17.00
CA LEU A 35 6.44 2.39 -16.59
C LEU A 35 7.15 1.04 -16.49
N VAL A 36 7.97 0.73 -17.49
CA VAL A 36 8.71 -0.53 -17.59
C VAL A 36 10.16 -0.22 -17.93
N TYR A 37 11.07 -0.87 -17.22
CA TYR A 37 12.52 -0.77 -17.35
C TYR A 37 13.10 -2.08 -17.85
N THR A 38 14.31 -2.04 -18.41
CA THR A 38 15.12 -3.23 -18.71
C THR A 38 16.36 -3.27 -17.82
N VAL A 39 16.79 -4.47 -17.42
CA VAL A 39 18.01 -4.60 -16.61
C VAL A 39 19.22 -4.10 -17.38
N LYS A 40 19.30 -4.43 -18.67
CA LYS A 40 20.43 -4.11 -19.54
C LYS A 40 20.60 -2.60 -19.73
N ASP A 41 19.52 -1.90 -20.07
CA ASP A 41 19.59 -0.53 -20.55
C ASP A 41 19.32 0.50 -19.44
N ASP A 42 18.58 0.13 -18.39
CA ASP A 42 18.22 1.04 -17.31
C ASP A 42 18.92 0.72 -15.97
N ALA A 43 18.99 -0.56 -15.57
CA ALA A 43 19.48 -0.91 -14.24
C ALA A 43 21.01 -0.96 -14.14
N ILE A 44 21.68 -1.63 -15.10
CA ILE A 44 23.14 -1.78 -15.09
C ILE A 44 23.87 -0.42 -15.10
N PRO A 45 23.49 0.57 -15.94
CA PRO A 45 24.15 1.86 -15.96
C PRO A 45 24.13 2.59 -14.61
N ILE A 46 23.07 2.41 -13.82
CA ILE A 46 22.93 3.04 -12.50
C ILE A 46 23.62 2.21 -11.41
N ALA A 47 23.51 0.88 -11.48
CA ALA A 47 24.05 -0.02 -10.48
C ALA A 47 25.55 -0.33 -10.65
N GLY A 48 26.14 0.00 -11.80
CA GLY A 48 27.53 -0.27 -12.17
C GLY A 48 27.84 -1.71 -12.58
N SER A 49 26.98 -2.68 -12.24
CA SER A 49 27.10 -4.07 -12.71
C SER A 49 25.76 -4.80 -12.68
N GLU A 50 25.66 -5.86 -13.48
CA GLU A 50 24.50 -6.75 -13.51
C GLU A 50 24.23 -7.39 -12.14
N ARG A 51 25.28 -7.88 -11.47
CA ARG A 51 25.16 -8.47 -10.13
C ARG A 51 24.59 -7.47 -9.12
N THR A 52 25.07 -6.22 -9.14
CA THR A 52 24.56 -5.18 -8.24
C THR A 52 23.11 -4.84 -8.59
N ALA A 53 22.77 -4.69 -9.88
CA ALA A 53 21.40 -4.41 -10.31
C ALA A 53 20.41 -5.44 -9.78
N TYR A 54 20.69 -6.74 -9.97
CA TYR A 54 19.84 -7.81 -9.44
C TYR A 54 19.75 -7.80 -7.91
N ARG A 55 20.85 -7.55 -7.20
CA ARG A 55 20.83 -7.44 -5.74
C ARG A 55 19.89 -6.32 -5.27
N ARG A 56 19.94 -5.14 -5.91
CA ARG A 56 19.05 -4.01 -5.62
C ARG A 56 17.58 -4.33 -5.92
N LEU A 57 17.31 -4.87 -7.11
CA LEU A 57 15.95 -5.27 -7.51
C LEU A 57 15.36 -6.34 -6.58
N ASN A 58 16.15 -7.31 -6.14
CA ASN A 58 15.71 -8.33 -5.20
C ASN A 58 15.39 -7.73 -3.82
N SER A 59 16.21 -6.79 -3.33
CA SER A 59 15.93 -6.09 -2.07
C SER A 59 14.60 -5.32 -2.12
N LEU A 60 14.27 -4.68 -3.24
CA LEU A 60 13.00 -3.98 -3.44
C LEU A 60 11.82 -4.96 -3.58
N SER A 61 12.03 -6.07 -4.28
CA SER A 61 11.01 -7.10 -4.50
C SER A 61 10.52 -7.74 -3.20
N TYR A 62 11.39 -7.81 -2.17
CA TYR A 62 11.02 -8.28 -0.83
C TYR A 62 9.86 -7.48 -0.23
N LEU A 63 9.83 -6.15 -0.45
CA LEU A 63 8.75 -5.26 -0.01
C LEU A 63 7.66 -5.04 -1.07
N GLY A 64 7.71 -5.75 -2.20
CA GLY A 64 6.77 -5.51 -3.31
C GLY A 64 6.98 -4.17 -4.02
N LEU A 65 8.15 -3.54 -3.85
CA LEU A 65 8.49 -2.27 -4.49
C LEU A 65 9.04 -2.44 -5.91
N ALA A 66 9.40 -3.66 -6.28
CA ALA A 66 9.80 -4.03 -7.63
C ALA A 66 9.12 -5.34 -8.05
N ASN A 67 8.80 -5.45 -9.34
CA ASN A 67 8.37 -6.70 -9.96
C ASN A 67 9.24 -6.96 -11.19
N PHE A 68 9.91 -8.11 -11.22
CA PHE A 68 10.87 -8.45 -12.27
C PHE A 68 10.43 -9.72 -13.02
N ARG A 69 10.42 -9.65 -14.36
CA ARG A 69 10.12 -10.80 -15.23
C ARG A 69 10.89 -10.69 -16.55
N GLY A 70 11.69 -11.71 -16.85
CA GLY A 70 12.34 -11.86 -18.17
C GLY A 70 13.23 -10.69 -18.57
N GLY A 71 14.06 -10.18 -17.66
CA GLY A 71 14.97 -9.06 -17.95
C GLY A 71 14.32 -7.68 -17.88
N LYS A 72 13.00 -7.59 -17.66
CA LYS A 72 12.25 -6.36 -17.49
C LYS A 72 11.74 -6.21 -16.06
N PHE A 73 11.58 -4.97 -15.60
CA PHE A 73 10.99 -4.71 -14.30
C PHE A 73 10.12 -3.46 -14.27
N GLU A 74 9.23 -3.44 -13.29
CA GLU A 74 8.42 -2.30 -12.90
C GLU A 74 8.81 -1.90 -11.48
N ILE A 75 8.75 -0.59 -11.20
CA ILE A 75 9.02 -0.03 -9.88
C ILE A 75 7.76 0.63 -9.35
N ASN A 76 7.37 0.26 -8.13
CA ASN A 76 6.26 0.88 -7.44
C ASN A 76 6.61 2.34 -7.11
N ARG A 77 5.70 3.28 -7.40
CA ARG A 77 5.91 4.71 -7.14
C ARG A 77 6.19 5.04 -5.68
N ALA A 78 5.82 4.17 -4.73
CA ALA A 78 6.19 4.30 -3.33
C ALA A 78 7.70 4.54 -3.13
N VAL A 79 8.59 4.03 -4.00
CA VAL A 79 10.04 4.29 -3.94
C VAL A 79 10.41 5.78 -3.98
N ARG A 80 9.54 6.63 -4.53
CA ARG A 80 9.78 8.07 -4.66
C ARG A 80 9.58 8.82 -3.34
N GLN A 81 8.96 8.19 -2.35
CA GLN A 81 8.78 8.80 -1.05
C GLN A 81 10.13 9.03 -0.35
N PRO A 82 10.28 10.12 0.40
CA PRO A 82 11.42 10.34 1.27
C PRO A 82 11.65 9.20 2.27
N TYR A 83 12.90 8.99 2.67
CA TYR A 83 13.29 7.90 3.56
C TYR A 83 12.58 7.93 4.92
N TYR A 84 12.27 9.12 5.46
CA TYR A 84 11.56 9.25 6.74
C TYR A 84 10.12 8.70 6.69
N ILE A 85 9.51 8.64 5.50
CA ILE A 85 8.17 8.05 5.31
C ILE A 85 8.24 6.53 5.28
N PHE A 86 9.35 5.97 4.80
CA PHE A 86 9.50 4.53 4.66
C PHE A 86 9.34 3.76 5.97
N GLU A 87 9.75 4.33 7.10
CA GLU A 87 9.53 3.72 8.41
C GLU A 87 8.05 3.48 8.71
N LYS A 88 7.17 4.37 8.26
CA LYS A 88 5.71 4.25 8.41
C LYS A 88 5.08 3.38 7.31
N LEU A 89 5.72 3.26 6.15
CA LEU A 89 5.24 2.47 5.01
C LEU A 89 5.57 0.98 5.10
N VAL A 90 6.69 0.59 5.71
CA VAL A 90 7.13 -0.82 5.80
C VAL A 90 5.99 -1.77 6.24
N PRO A 91 5.18 -1.46 7.25
CA PRO A 91 4.06 -2.32 7.63
C PRO A 91 3.03 -2.53 6.51
N SER A 92 2.65 -1.48 5.79
CA SER A 92 1.75 -1.59 4.63
C SER A 92 2.38 -2.42 3.52
N LEU A 93 3.66 -2.18 3.23
CA LEU A 93 4.39 -2.90 2.19
C LEU A 93 4.45 -4.40 2.49
N LEU A 94 4.76 -4.76 3.74
CA LEU A 94 4.76 -6.16 4.20
C LEU A 94 3.37 -6.77 4.17
N ALA A 95 2.35 -6.06 4.65
CA ALA A 95 0.98 -6.56 4.64
C ALA A 95 0.45 -6.78 3.21
N LEU A 96 0.70 -5.83 2.31
CA LEU A 96 0.33 -5.94 0.90
C LEU A 96 1.11 -7.05 0.18
N LYS A 97 2.38 -7.26 0.54
CA LYS A 97 3.19 -8.35 -0.01
C LYS A 97 2.67 -9.74 0.41
N GLN A 98 2.14 -9.83 1.62
CA GLN A 98 1.54 -11.04 2.20
C GLN A 98 0.03 -11.14 1.92
N ALA A 99 -0.53 -10.21 1.16
CA ALA A 99 -1.96 -10.16 0.89
C ALA A 99 -2.43 -11.42 0.15
N ARG A 100 -3.57 -11.95 0.58
CA ARG A 100 -4.22 -13.11 -0.05
C ARG A 100 -5.56 -12.71 -0.61
N ARG A 101 -5.82 -13.08 -1.87
CA ARG A 101 -7.01 -12.67 -2.61
C ARG A 101 -7.99 -13.83 -2.73
N PHE A 102 -9.27 -13.55 -2.50
CA PHE A 102 -10.34 -14.53 -2.49
C PHE A 102 -11.53 -14.07 -3.31
N GLY A 103 -12.17 -15.02 -3.98
CA GLY A 103 -13.42 -14.82 -4.72
C GLY A 103 -14.28 -16.06 -4.67
N ARG A 104 -15.59 -15.87 -4.69
CA ARG A 104 -16.57 -16.94 -4.85
C ARG A 104 -17.30 -16.78 -6.19
N SER A 105 -17.85 -15.61 -6.46
CA SER A 105 -18.41 -15.24 -7.77
C SER A 105 -17.52 -14.30 -8.58
N TYR A 106 -16.48 -13.73 -7.96
CA TYR A 106 -15.60 -12.73 -8.59
C TYR A 106 -16.39 -11.51 -9.08
N SER A 107 -17.33 -11.05 -8.24
CA SER A 107 -18.19 -9.89 -8.49
C SER A 107 -18.52 -9.17 -7.17
N ASP A 108 -19.19 -8.02 -7.26
CA ASP A 108 -19.58 -7.21 -6.09
C ASP A 108 -20.42 -7.97 -5.05
N SER A 109 -21.08 -9.07 -5.43
CA SER A 109 -21.78 -9.93 -4.47
C SER A 109 -20.85 -10.55 -3.42
N ASP A 110 -19.59 -10.77 -3.76
CA ASP A 110 -18.57 -11.25 -2.82
C ASP A 110 -18.28 -10.17 -1.77
N ILE A 111 -18.09 -8.93 -2.19
CA ILE A 111 -17.86 -7.79 -1.30
C ILE A 111 -19.07 -7.57 -0.40
N ASN A 112 -20.27 -7.55 -0.98
CA ASN A 112 -21.52 -7.39 -0.22
C ASN A 112 -21.72 -8.51 0.81
N PHE A 113 -21.34 -9.74 0.48
CA PHE A 113 -21.40 -10.85 1.43
C PHE A 113 -20.46 -10.61 2.62
N ILE A 114 -19.22 -10.18 2.37
CA ILE A 114 -18.26 -9.93 3.45
C ILE A 114 -18.64 -8.70 4.28
N MET A 115 -19.13 -7.62 3.66
CA MET A 115 -19.61 -6.44 4.38
C MET A 115 -20.78 -6.76 5.33
N LYS A 116 -21.66 -7.71 4.97
CA LYS A 116 -22.77 -8.16 5.82
C LYS A 116 -22.34 -9.10 6.94
N ASN A 117 -21.24 -9.84 6.75
CA ASN A 117 -20.72 -10.82 7.71
C ASN A 117 -19.37 -10.37 8.27
N PHE A 118 -19.18 -9.06 8.40
CA PHE A 118 -17.90 -8.45 8.70
C PHE A 118 -17.45 -8.83 10.12
N PRO A 119 -16.24 -9.39 10.31
CA PRO A 119 -15.81 -9.79 11.65
C PRO A 119 -15.58 -8.58 12.56
N GLU A 120 -15.98 -8.70 13.83
CA GLU A 120 -15.91 -7.64 14.84
C GLU A 120 -14.49 -7.06 15.07
N LYS A 121 -13.43 -7.76 14.68
CA LYS A 121 -12.02 -7.34 14.90
C LYS A 121 -11.26 -7.00 13.62
N SER A 122 -11.97 -6.99 12.50
CA SER A 122 -11.39 -6.66 11.21
C SER A 122 -11.36 -5.15 10.96
N THR A 123 -10.45 -4.69 10.12
CA THR A 123 -10.35 -3.26 9.76
C THR A 123 -10.32 -3.12 8.25
N ILE A 124 -11.28 -2.40 7.70
CA ILE A 124 -11.31 -2.05 6.27
C ILE A 124 -10.28 -0.95 6.01
N THR A 125 -9.53 -1.10 4.91
CA THR A 125 -8.62 -0.05 4.41
C THR A 125 -8.96 0.24 2.95
N LEU A 126 -7.99 0.21 2.03
CA LEU A 126 -8.18 0.23 0.57
C LEU A 126 -9.34 -0.66 0.07
N ASP A 127 -9.95 -0.40 -1.07
CA ASP A 127 -10.19 0.94 -1.64
C ASP A 127 -11.36 1.62 -0.91
N TYR A 128 -12.18 0.84 -0.20
CA TYR A 128 -13.44 1.26 0.40
C TYR A 128 -13.27 2.37 1.45
N LYS A 129 -12.26 2.28 2.33
CA LYS A 129 -12.02 3.31 3.35
C LYS A 129 -11.54 4.62 2.71
N ALA A 130 -10.70 4.54 1.67
CA ALA A 130 -10.28 5.72 0.93
C ALA A 130 -11.48 6.43 0.26
N TRP A 131 -12.37 5.65 -0.37
CA TRP A 131 -13.62 6.19 -0.91
C TRP A 131 -14.55 6.74 0.17
N GLU A 132 -14.64 6.10 1.34
CA GLU A 132 -15.43 6.61 2.47
C GLU A 132 -14.94 8.00 2.89
N LEU A 133 -13.62 8.19 2.98
CA LEU A 133 -12.97 9.42 3.44
C LEU A 133 -13.01 10.57 2.43
N THR A 134 -13.06 10.27 1.13
CA THR A 134 -12.82 11.29 0.08
C THR A 134 -13.87 11.33 -1.02
N LYS A 135 -14.65 10.25 -1.19
CA LYS A 135 -15.56 10.01 -2.33
C LYS A 135 -14.90 10.14 -3.71
N PHE A 136 -13.57 10.11 -3.76
CA PHE A 136 -12.80 10.44 -4.95
C PHE A 136 -12.84 9.32 -6.00
N GLN A 137 -12.46 8.09 -5.63
CA GLN A 137 -12.42 6.96 -6.56
C GLN A 137 -13.38 5.85 -6.14
N THR A 138 -14.22 5.38 -7.06
CA THR A 138 -15.09 4.21 -6.80
C THR A 138 -14.24 2.98 -6.43
N PRO A 139 -14.53 2.32 -5.29
CA PRO A 139 -13.71 1.21 -4.81
C PRO A 139 -13.91 -0.03 -5.68
N SER A 140 -12.84 -0.83 -5.83
CA SER A 140 -12.86 -2.05 -6.67
C SER A 140 -12.64 -3.34 -5.89
N ASP A 141 -11.84 -3.26 -4.84
CA ASP A 141 -11.50 -4.40 -3.99
C ASP A 141 -11.76 -4.04 -2.53
N LEU A 142 -12.16 -5.04 -1.73
CA LEU A 142 -12.31 -4.93 -0.29
C LEU A 142 -11.05 -5.45 0.39
N TYR A 143 -10.16 -4.55 0.81
CA TYR A 143 -8.99 -4.90 1.62
C TYR A 143 -9.32 -4.86 3.11
N ILE A 144 -8.99 -5.94 3.82
CA ILE A 144 -9.36 -6.16 5.20
C ILE A 144 -8.15 -6.62 5.98
N TYR A 145 -7.75 -5.85 6.98
CA TYR A 145 -6.83 -6.31 8.02
C TYR A 145 -7.54 -7.25 8.97
N VAL A 146 -6.92 -8.40 9.24
CA VAL A 146 -7.42 -9.40 10.18
C VAL A 146 -6.35 -9.76 11.21
N ASP A 147 -6.76 -9.97 12.45
CA ASP A 147 -5.86 -10.38 13.54
C ASP A 147 -5.31 -11.80 13.31
N ASP A 148 -6.14 -12.70 12.75
CA ASP A 148 -5.81 -14.09 12.45
C ASP A 148 -6.19 -14.42 10.99
N PRO A 149 -5.20 -14.37 10.06
CA PRO A 149 -5.44 -14.68 8.66
C PRO A 149 -6.00 -16.09 8.42
N GLU A 150 -5.52 -17.11 9.12
CA GLU A 150 -5.91 -18.50 8.86
C GLU A 150 -7.34 -18.78 9.35
N ARG A 151 -7.74 -18.17 10.46
CA ARG A 151 -9.14 -18.21 10.90
C ARG A 151 -10.08 -17.56 9.88
N PHE A 152 -9.72 -16.39 9.36
CA PHE A 152 -10.57 -15.72 8.37
C PHE A 152 -10.60 -16.48 7.03
N VAL A 153 -9.48 -17.07 6.61
CA VAL A 153 -9.43 -17.95 5.43
C VAL A 153 -10.31 -19.19 5.61
N SER A 154 -10.34 -19.78 6.81
CA SER A 154 -11.21 -20.91 7.12
C SER A 154 -12.69 -20.51 6.99
N PHE A 155 -13.07 -19.34 7.51
CA PHE A 155 -14.41 -18.76 7.33
C PHE A 155 -14.76 -18.55 5.85
N LEU A 156 -13.83 -18.00 5.05
CA LEU A 156 -14.04 -17.81 3.62
C LEU A 156 -14.27 -19.15 2.90
N ARG A 157 -13.45 -20.17 3.18
CA ARG A 157 -13.58 -21.51 2.57
C ARG A 157 -14.90 -22.19 2.93
N GLN A 158 -15.34 -22.09 4.19
CA GLN A 158 -16.65 -22.58 4.63
C GLN A 158 -17.80 -21.93 3.85
N ASN A 159 -17.62 -20.67 3.44
CA ASN A 159 -18.56 -19.91 2.62
C ASN A 159 -18.30 -20.01 1.09
N LYS A 160 -17.54 -21.04 0.66
CA LYS A 160 -17.24 -21.38 -0.74
C LYS A 160 -16.36 -20.37 -1.49
N PHE A 161 -15.68 -19.46 -0.79
CA PHE A 161 -14.65 -18.62 -1.41
C PHE A 161 -13.40 -19.45 -1.70
N ARG A 162 -12.73 -19.13 -2.80
CA ARG A 162 -11.47 -19.75 -3.22
C ARG A 162 -10.40 -18.68 -3.35
N GLU A 163 -9.18 -19.06 -3.02
CA GLU A 163 -8.02 -18.21 -3.20
C GLU A 163 -7.67 -18.10 -4.69
N GLY A 164 -7.42 -16.89 -5.18
CA GLY A 164 -7.17 -16.65 -6.60
C GLY A 164 -6.77 -15.21 -6.87
N LYS A 165 -5.92 -15.02 -7.89
CA LYS A 165 -5.34 -13.70 -8.24
C LYS A 165 -6.37 -12.63 -8.58
N ASN A 166 -7.57 -13.03 -9.02
CA ASN A 166 -8.64 -12.14 -9.44
C ASN A 166 -9.70 -11.92 -8.36
N GLY A 167 -9.51 -12.45 -7.14
CA GLY A 167 -10.46 -12.25 -6.05
C GLY A 167 -10.55 -10.78 -5.63
N HIS A 168 -11.77 -10.33 -5.28
CA HIS A 168 -12.04 -8.97 -4.81
C HIS A 168 -11.98 -8.82 -3.29
N ILE A 169 -11.90 -9.92 -2.55
CA ILE A 169 -11.68 -9.90 -1.10
C ILE A 169 -10.20 -10.08 -0.85
N VAL A 170 -9.55 -9.07 -0.30
CA VAL A 170 -8.11 -9.07 -0.05
C VAL A 170 -7.86 -9.06 1.45
N ILE A 171 -7.31 -10.17 1.96
CA ILE A 171 -6.95 -10.30 3.36
C ILE A 171 -5.54 -9.78 3.56
N LEU A 172 -5.37 -8.91 4.55
CA LEU A 172 -4.08 -8.39 4.98
C LEU A 172 -3.79 -8.85 6.42
N PRO A 173 -2.58 -9.34 6.72
CA PRO A 173 -2.16 -9.53 8.11
C PRO A 173 -2.05 -8.15 8.79
N LYS A 174 -2.54 -8.06 10.02
CA LYS A 174 -2.52 -6.81 10.80
C LYS A 174 -1.11 -6.51 11.33
N ILE A 175 -0.34 -5.76 10.56
CA ILE A 175 1.05 -5.38 10.85
C ILE A 175 1.13 -3.87 11.04
N GLY A 176 1.77 -3.41 12.12
CA GLY A 176 2.00 -1.99 12.40
C GLY A 176 1.01 -1.35 13.37
N ASN A 177 0.96 0.00 13.36
CA ASN A 177 0.08 0.78 14.22
C ASN A 177 -1.30 0.98 13.55
N PHE A 178 -2.37 0.82 14.34
CA PHE A 178 -3.77 0.97 13.95
C PHE A 178 -4.52 1.99 14.83
N GLU A 179 -3.81 2.79 15.63
CA GLU A 179 -4.41 3.85 16.47
C GLU A 179 -5.04 4.96 15.62
N ASN A 180 -4.42 5.33 14.50
CA ASN A 180 -4.96 6.28 13.52
C ASN A 180 -5.29 5.56 12.21
N LEU A 181 -6.57 5.23 12.02
CA LEU A 181 -7.03 4.48 10.84
C LEU A 181 -6.98 5.30 9.55
N ILE A 182 -7.11 6.63 9.63
CA ILE A 182 -7.00 7.50 8.46
C ILE A 182 -5.57 7.48 7.95
N GLU A 183 -4.59 7.68 8.85
CA GLU A 183 -3.17 7.59 8.50
C GLU A 183 -2.78 6.18 8.02
N ARG A 184 -3.35 5.12 8.61
CA ARG A 184 -3.13 3.74 8.13
C ARG A 184 -3.59 3.58 6.68
N THR A 185 -4.82 4.01 6.35
CA THR A 185 -5.34 3.93 4.98
C THR A 185 -4.53 4.79 4.01
N TYR A 186 -4.16 6.00 4.42
CA TYR A 186 -3.29 6.88 3.65
C TYR A 186 -1.95 6.24 3.29
N LEU A 187 -1.26 5.64 4.27
CA LEU A 187 0.00 4.94 4.04
C LEU A 187 -0.18 3.67 3.21
N ASP A 188 -1.31 2.95 3.35
CA ASP A 188 -1.65 1.82 2.50
C ASP A 188 -1.81 2.26 1.04
N CYS A 189 -2.45 3.41 0.80
CA CYS A 189 -2.63 3.99 -0.53
C CYS A 189 -1.27 4.27 -1.19
N ILE A 190 -0.35 4.89 -0.45
CA ILE A 190 1.03 5.14 -0.91
C ILE A 190 1.74 3.82 -1.21
N ALA A 191 1.72 2.86 -0.28
CA ALA A 191 2.41 1.59 -0.41
C ALA A 191 1.88 0.75 -1.59
N LYS A 192 0.56 0.76 -1.82
CA LYS A 192 -0.08 0.08 -2.94
C LYS A 192 0.32 0.71 -4.28
N GLY A 193 0.50 2.03 -4.31
CA GLY A 193 0.87 2.79 -5.49
C GLY A 193 -0.18 2.68 -6.60
N GLY A 194 0.24 2.97 -7.85
CA GLY A 194 -0.67 2.93 -9.00
C GLY A 194 -1.84 3.90 -8.83
N ARG A 195 -3.07 3.43 -9.06
CA ARG A 195 -4.31 4.20 -8.86
C ARG A 195 -4.44 4.74 -7.43
N SER A 196 -4.12 3.91 -6.43
CA SER A 196 -4.22 4.28 -5.01
C SER A 196 -3.30 5.44 -4.61
N THR A 197 -2.30 5.81 -5.43
CA THR A 197 -1.52 7.04 -5.21
C THR A 197 -2.41 8.27 -5.21
N LEU A 198 -3.43 8.31 -6.08
CA LEU A 198 -4.34 9.44 -6.17
C LEU A 198 -5.31 9.48 -4.96
N ASP A 199 -5.72 8.31 -4.45
CA ASP A 199 -6.46 8.21 -3.19
C ASP A 199 -5.65 8.74 -2.00
N ALA A 200 -4.34 8.47 -1.93
CA ALA A 200 -3.47 9.02 -0.88
C ALA A 200 -3.48 10.56 -0.92
N ILE A 201 -3.32 11.14 -2.10
CA ILE A 201 -3.35 12.59 -2.31
C ILE A 201 -4.72 13.16 -1.90
N ALA A 202 -5.82 12.52 -2.29
CA ALA A 202 -7.17 12.94 -1.91
C ALA A 202 -7.38 12.91 -0.39
N ILE A 203 -6.86 11.88 0.29
CA ILE A 203 -6.92 11.80 1.76
C ILE A 203 -6.10 12.94 2.38
N GLU A 204 -4.89 13.22 1.88
CA GLU A 204 -4.05 14.29 2.40
C GLU A 204 -4.66 15.68 2.21
N LEU A 205 -5.35 15.91 1.08
CA LEU A 205 -6.03 17.18 0.80
C LEU A 205 -7.26 17.41 1.68
N ILE A 206 -8.00 16.36 2.08
CA ILE A 206 -9.25 16.49 2.85
C ILE A 206 -9.05 16.28 4.36
N ASN A 207 -8.10 15.44 4.75
CA ASN A 207 -7.87 15.01 6.13
C ASN A 207 -6.43 15.24 6.57
N GLY A 208 -5.73 16.21 5.95
CA GLY A 208 -4.31 16.46 6.18
C GLY A 208 -3.98 16.90 7.61
N ASP A 209 -4.95 17.45 8.34
CA ASP A 209 -4.89 17.78 9.77
C ASP A 209 -4.79 16.54 10.69
N LYS A 210 -5.32 15.41 10.23
CA LYS A 210 -5.34 14.13 10.95
C LYS A 210 -4.11 13.26 10.63
N LEU A 211 -3.23 13.72 9.73
CA LEU A 211 -2.02 13.00 9.34
C LEU A 211 -0.82 13.54 10.11
N THR A 212 -0.07 12.67 10.76
CA THR A 212 1.20 13.03 11.43
C THR A 212 2.38 13.05 10.45
N ILE A 213 2.20 12.42 9.29
CA ILE A 213 3.18 12.35 8.21
C ILE A 213 2.51 12.61 6.87
N LYS A 214 3.17 13.41 6.03
CA LYS A 214 2.72 13.76 4.68
C LYS A 214 3.70 13.26 3.63
N GLY A 215 3.15 12.94 2.48
CA GLY A 215 3.78 12.29 1.35
C GLY A 215 4.40 13.31 0.42
N ASP A 216 5.35 12.86 -0.38
CA ASP A 216 5.85 13.66 -1.49
C ASP A 216 5.22 13.16 -2.80
N PHE A 217 4.47 14.03 -3.47
CA PHE A 217 3.70 13.68 -4.65
C PHE A 217 4.04 14.61 -5.82
N PRO A 218 4.12 14.09 -7.06
CA PRO A 218 4.29 14.93 -8.24
C PRO A 218 3.16 15.95 -8.37
N ILE A 219 3.51 17.20 -8.69
CA ILE A 219 2.54 18.31 -8.78
C ILE A 219 1.37 18.00 -9.74
N ASP A 220 1.65 17.36 -10.87
CA ASP A 220 0.61 17.00 -11.85
C ASP A 220 -0.44 16.06 -11.26
N TYR A 221 -0.06 15.19 -10.32
CA TYR A 221 -1.01 14.29 -9.65
C TYR A 221 -1.84 15.03 -8.63
N VAL A 222 -1.24 16.00 -7.92
CA VAL A 222 -1.94 16.85 -6.96
C VAL A 222 -2.99 17.70 -7.68
N LEU A 223 -2.60 18.39 -8.76
CA LEU A 223 -3.51 19.19 -9.59
C LEU A 223 -4.65 18.35 -10.13
N LYS A 224 -4.35 17.16 -10.66
CA LYS A 224 -5.38 16.23 -11.13
C LYS A 224 -6.41 15.91 -10.04
N VAL A 225 -5.96 15.58 -8.84
CA VAL A 225 -6.87 15.23 -7.74
C VAL A 225 -7.69 16.45 -7.32
N GLN A 226 -7.09 17.65 -7.26
CA GLN A 226 -7.82 18.88 -6.96
C GLN A 226 -8.92 19.18 -7.99
N GLU A 227 -8.65 18.97 -9.27
CA GLU A 227 -9.65 19.15 -10.35
C GLU A 227 -10.79 18.13 -10.28
N ASP A 228 -10.46 16.87 -9.97
CA ASP A 228 -11.37 15.73 -10.01
C ASP A 228 -12.13 15.52 -8.66
N LEU A 229 -11.74 16.19 -7.58
CA LEU A 229 -12.35 16.07 -6.26
C LEU A 229 -13.77 16.68 -6.20
N PRO A 230 -14.73 16.07 -5.48
CA PRO A 230 -16.04 16.67 -5.27
C PRO A 230 -15.93 18.04 -4.57
N ARG A 231 -16.42 19.10 -5.23
CA ARG A 231 -16.28 20.50 -4.77
C ARG A 231 -16.79 20.74 -3.35
N ASP A 232 -17.85 20.03 -2.97
CA ASP A 232 -18.47 20.15 -1.65
C ASP A 232 -17.56 19.68 -0.50
N MET A 233 -16.54 18.87 -0.80
CA MET A 233 -15.59 18.38 0.21
C MET A 233 -14.40 19.32 0.43
N MET A 234 -14.10 20.23 -0.50
CA MET A 234 -13.03 21.22 -0.34
C MET A 234 -13.49 22.50 0.36
N ALA A 235 -14.80 22.73 0.46
CA ALA A 235 -15.38 23.95 1.05
C ALA A 235 -15.36 23.98 2.59
N VAL A 236 -15.11 22.85 3.26
CA VAL A 236 -15.16 22.77 4.73
C VAL A 236 -13.94 23.43 5.39
N GLU A 237 -12.81 23.57 4.70
CA GLU A 237 -11.59 24.18 5.25
C GLU A 237 -11.48 25.71 5.07
N THR A 238 -12.32 26.34 4.24
CA THR A 238 -12.26 27.80 4.03
C THR A 238 -13.18 28.60 4.94
N ALA A 239 -13.96 27.93 5.79
CA ALA A 239 -14.93 28.54 6.71
C ALA A 239 -14.54 28.44 8.19
N SER A 240 -13.29 28.10 8.50
CA SER A 240 -12.77 28.00 9.88
C SER A 240 -11.82 29.15 10.22
#